data_AF-A0A7G9FDQ6-F1
#
_entry.id   AF-A0A7G9FDQ6-F1
#
_cell.length_a   1.000
_cell.length_b   1.000
_cell.length_c   1.000
_cell.angle_alpha   90.00
_cell.angle_beta   90.00
_cell.angle_gamma   90.00
#
_symmetry.space_group_name_H-M   'P 1'
#
loop_
_entity.id
_entity.type
_entity.pdbx_description
1 polymer ?
#
loop_
_entity_poly.entity_id
_entity_poly.type
_entity_poly.pdbx_seq_one_letter_code
_entity_poly.pdbx_strand_id
1 'polypeptide(L)' 'MYGTAGILKEKSFDDCRHIATAIMAQCDIIVSWNFKHIVNDKTIDGIKRITNIKNLPEIKIYCPSMLIGGADE' A
#
# COMPACT_ATOMS: atom_id res chain seq x y z
N MET A 1 -6.97 9.56 -16.91
CA MET A 1 -7.47 8.23 -17.32
C MET A 1 -6.83 7.16 -16.42
N TYR A 2 -7.48 6.80 -15.31
CA TYR A 2 -7.24 5.57 -14.51
C TYR A 2 -8.53 5.29 -13.74
N GLY A 3 -9.53 4.78 -14.46
CA GLY A 3 -10.89 4.54 -13.95
C GLY A 3 -11.46 3.19 -14.38
N THR A 4 -10.61 2.24 -14.78
CA THR A 4 -11.02 0.94 -15.38
C THR A 4 -10.65 -0.25 -14.52
N ALA A 5 -10.94 -0.15 -13.23
CA ALA A 5 -11.23 -1.30 -12.39
C ALA A 5 -12.09 -0.74 -11.25
N GLY A 6 -13.40 -1.05 -11.23
CA GLY A 6 -14.37 -0.58 -10.24
C GLY A 6 -14.13 -1.11 -8.81
N ILE A 7 -12.86 -1.17 -8.40
CA ILE A 7 -12.36 -1.73 -7.16
C ILE A 7 -12.27 -0.63 -6.08
N LEU A 8 -12.24 0.66 -6.46
CA LEU A 8 -11.91 1.75 -5.55
C LEU A 8 -13.02 2.79 -5.51
N LYS A 9 -13.66 2.93 -4.34
CA LYS A 9 -14.54 4.07 -4.01
C LYS A 9 -13.68 5.35 -3.98
N GLU A 10 -14.28 6.48 -4.35
CA GLU A 10 -13.65 7.82 -4.43
C GLU A 10 -12.78 8.19 -3.20
N LYS A 11 -13.15 7.68 -2.02
CA LYS A 11 -12.41 7.85 -0.75
C LYS A 11 -11.03 7.19 -0.71
N SER A 12 -10.76 6.19 -1.55
CA SER A 12 -9.48 5.46 -1.61
C SER A 12 -8.51 6.03 -2.66
N PHE A 13 -8.89 7.09 -3.40
CA PHE A 13 -8.05 7.63 -4.47
C PHE A 13 -6.76 8.25 -3.94
N ASP A 14 -6.85 8.97 -2.82
CA ASP A 14 -5.69 9.59 -2.19
C ASP A 14 -4.69 8.54 -1.68
N ASP A 15 -5.19 7.47 -1.04
CA ASP A 15 -4.37 6.31 -0.62
C ASP A 15 -3.67 5.66 -1.82
N CYS A 16 -4.38 5.42 -2.92
CA CYS A 16 -3.79 4.86 -4.14
C CYS A 16 -2.73 5.78 -4.74
N ARG A 17 -2.93 7.10 -4.70
CA ARG A 17 -1.95 8.06 -5.18
C ARG A 17 -0.69 8.05 -4.32
N HIS A 18 -0.84 7.96 -3.00
CA HIS A 18 0.27 7.86 -2.07
C HIS A 18 1.10 6.59 -2.34
N ILE A 19 0.43 5.44 -2.44
CA ILE A 19 1.08 4.16 -2.77
C ILE A 19 1.80 4.23 -4.13
N ALA A 20 1.12 4.72 -5.18
CA ALA A 20 1.70 4.83 -6.51
C ALA A 20 2.93 5.75 -6.51
N THR A 21 2.89 6.85 -5.75
CA THR A 21 4.01 7.77 -5.60
C THR A 21 5.20 7.08 -4.92
N ALA A 22 4.97 6.32 -3.86
CA ALA A 22 6.02 5.59 -3.16
C ALA A 22 6.66 4.49 -4.04
N ILE A 23 5.87 3.78 -4.85
CA ILE A 23 6.38 2.80 -5.82
C ILE A 23 7.25 3.50 -6.87
N MET A 24 6.80 4.64 -7.41
CA MET A 24 7.56 5.40 -8.41
C MET A 24 8.83 6.02 -7.83
N ALA A 25 8.81 6.39 -6.55
CA ALA A 25 9.96 6.85 -5.79
C ALA A 25 10.90 5.71 -5.36
N GLN A 26 10.58 4.45 -5.70
CA GLN A 26 11.34 3.26 -5.34
C GLN A 26 11.54 3.11 -3.82
N CYS A 27 10.55 3.51 -3.02
CA CYS A 27 10.58 3.27 -1.59
C CYS A 27 10.47 1.77 -1.31
N ASP A 28 11.30 1.26 -0.40
CA ASP A 28 11.25 -0.15 0.02
C ASP A 28 10.02 -0.45 0.90
N ILE A 29 9.63 0.52 1.73
CA ILE A 29 8.63 0.34 2.79
C ILE A 29 7.69 1.55 2.89
N ILE A 30 6.38 1.30 2.99
CA ILE A 30 5.36 2.24 3.49
C ILE A 30 4.98 1.81 4.90
N VAL A 31 4.98 2.77 5.81
CA VAL A 31 4.50 2.59 7.18
C VAL A 31 3.25 3.45 7.37
N SER A 32 2.13 2.84 7.78
CA SER A 32 0.87 3.58 7.95
C SER A 32 0.02 3.04 9.09
N TRP A 33 -0.73 3.93 9.74
CA TRP A 33 -1.78 3.56 10.70
C TRP A 33 -3.17 3.41 10.04
N ASN A 34 -3.29 3.62 8.73
CA ASN A 34 -4.55 3.50 8.01
C ASN A 34 -4.87 2.03 7.68
N PHE A 35 -5.34 1.29 8.67
CA PHE A 35 -5.71 -0.13 8.56
C PHE A 35 -6.90 -0.40 7.64
N LYS A 36 -7.79 0.57 7.45
CA LYS A 36 -8.98 0.38 6.61
C LYS A 36 -8.64 0.37 5.13
N HIS A 37 -7.66 1.17 4.72
CA HIS A 37 -7.39 1.44 3.31
C HIS A 37 -6.00 1.05 2.85
N ILE A 38 -4.95 1.31 3.63
CA ILE A 38 -3.54 1.07 3.24
C ILE A 38 -3.03 -0.27 3.79
N VAL A 39 -3.18 -0.51 5.10
CA VAL A 39 -2.66 -1.73 5.77
C VAL A 39 -3.68 -2.88 5.78
N ASN A 40 -4.60 -2.88 4.81
CA ASN A 40 -5.56 -3.96 4.63
C ASN A 40 -4.92 -5.05 3.77
N ASP A 41 -4.95 -6.32 4.20
CA ASP A 41 -4.36 -7.45 3.46
C ASP A 41 -4.82 -7.50 1.99
N LYS A 42 -6.11 -7.23 1.73
CA LYS A 42 -6.65 -7.19 0.35
C LYS A 42 -6.00 -6.10 -0.49
N THR A 43 -5.70 -4.95 0.12
CA THR A 43 -5.01 -3.86 -0.55
C THR A 43 -3.55 -4.22 -0.81
N ILE A 44 -2.86 -4.76 0.20
CA ILE A 44 -1.45 -5.18 0.10
C ILE A 44 -1.29 -6.23 -1.02
N ASP A 45 -2.14 -7.26 -1.04
CA ASP A 45 -2.14 -8.29 -2.09
C ASP A 45 -2.47 -7.70 -3.47
N GLY A 46 -3.42 -6.77 -3.54
CA GLY A 46 -3.77 -6.07 -4.77
C GLY A 46 -2.58 -5.29 -5.33
N ILE A 47 -1.84 -4.58 -4.47
CA ILE A 47 -0.65 -3.81 -4.85
C ILE A 47 0.45 -4.74 -5.34
N LYS A 48 0.77 -5.81 -4.60
CA LYS A 48 1.76 -6.81 -5.00
C LYS A 48 1.46 -7.42 -6.36
N ARG A 49 0.19 -7.75 -6.61
CA ARG A 49 -0.23 -8.28 -7.91
C ARG A 49 -0.01 -7.26 -9.03
N ILE A 50 -0.35 -5.99 -8.79
CA ILE A 50 -0.18 -4.91 -9.78
C ILE A 50 1.30 -4.63 -10.05
N THR A 51 2.14 -4.55 -9.02
CA THR A 51 3.58 -4.30 -9.18
C THR A 51 4.23 -5.46 -9.94
N ASN A 52 3.89 -6.70 -9.60
CA ASN A 52 4.39 -7.88 -10.29
C ASN A 52 3.98 -7.91 -11.79
N ILE A 53 2.70 -7.69 -12.10
CA ILE A 53 2.21 -7.63 -13.50
C ILE A 53 2.92 -6.53 -14.29
N LYS A 54 3.24 -5.40 -13.64
CA LYS A 54 3.88 -4.25 -14.28
C LYS A 54 5.41 -4.28 -14.24
N ASN A 55 6.03 -5.34 -13.69
CA ASN A 55 7.47 -5.41 -13.46
C ASN A 55 8.01 -4.17 -12.70
N LEU A 56 7.21 -3.65 -11.77
CA LEU A 56 7.59 -2.55 -10.89
C LEU A 56 8.22 -3.10 -9.60
N PRO A 57 9.07 -2.31 -8.93
CA PRO A 57 9.59 -2.66 -7.61
C PRO A 57 8.45 -3.01 -6.66
N GLU A 58 8.59 -4.12 -5.94
CA GLU A 58 7.68 -4.47 -4.86
C GLU A 58 7.88 -3.49 -3.70
N ILE A 59 6.76 -3.05 -3.11
CA ILE A 59 6.77 -2.19 -1.93
C ILE A 59 6.16 -2.93 -0.75
N LYS A 60 6.85 -2.93 0.39
CA LYS A 60 6.34 -3.55 1.62
C LYS A 60 5.48 -2.55 2.37
N ILE A 61 4.38 -3.00 2.94
CA ILE A 61 3.47 -2.14 3.70
C ILE A 61 3.31 -2.74 5.09
N TYR A 62 3.59 -1.95 6.12
CA TYR A 62 3.50 -2.38 7.52
C TYR A 62 2.71 -1.38 8.35
N CYS A 63 2.06 -1.88 9.40
CA CYS A 63 1.67 -1.04 10.51
C CYS A 63 2.90 -0.73 11.39
N PRO A 64 2.98 0.45 12.02
CA PRO A 64 4.06 0.80 12.93
C PRO A 64 4.31 -0.22 14.03
N SER A 65 3.26 -0.83 14.57
CA SER A 65 3.34 -1.87 15.60
C SER A 65 4.07 -3.15 15.14
N MET A 66 4.13 -3.43 13.83
CA MET A 66 4.93 -4.54 13.29
C MET A 66 6.43 -4.24 13.21
N LEU A 67 6.81 -2.96 13.15
CA LEU A 67 8.21 -2.55 12.98
C LEU A 67 8.87 -2.20 14.31
N ILE A 68 8.10 -1.65 15.25
CA ILE A 68 8.54 -1.38 16.61
C ILE A 68 8.39 -2.68 17.40
N GLY A 69 9.24 -3.67 17.12
CA GLY A 69 9.38 -4.81 18.02
C GLY A 69 9.99 -4.33 19.33
N GLY A 70 9.17 -4.05 20.35
CA GLY A 70 9.69 -3.60 21.64
C GLY A 70 8.64 -3.17 22.67
N ALA A 71 8.29 -4.15 23.53
CA ALA A 71 8.03 -4.00 24.96
C ALA A 71 6.81 -3.19 25.44
N ASP A 72 5.70 -3.91 25.59
CA ASP A 72 4.76 -3.83 26.71
C ASP A 72 4.53 -5.28 27.15
N GLU A 73 5.11 -5.76 28.27
CA GLU A 73 4.66 -5.52 29.66
C GLU A 73 3.16 -5.73 29.86
#